data_AF-A0AA94JEK9-F1
#
_entry.id   AF-A0AA94JEK9-F1
#
_cell.length_a   1.000
_cell.length_b   1.000
_cell.length_c   1.000
_cell.angle_alpha   90.00
_cell.angle_beta   90.00
_cell.angle_gamma   90.00
#
_symmetry.space_group_name_H-M   'P 1'
#
loop_
_entity.id
_entity.type
_entity.pdbx_description
1 polymer ?
#
loop_
_entity_poly.entity_id
_entity_poly.type
_entity_poly.pdbx_seq_one_letter_code
_entity_poly.pdbx_strand_id
1 'polypeptide(L)' 'MEREIDMTGITMTEEAARRCALIALREDNKVPIIQKIVLQPKTKTAKITYDYRPFTPKELESQKRNSGNHPDIDLYE' A
#
# COMPACT_ATOMS: atom_id res chain seq x y z
N MET A 1 13.62 3.94 1.72
CA MET A 1 13.52 4.04 0.24
C MET A 1 12.54 5.16 -0.11
N GLU A 2 12.67 5.81 -1.26
CA GLU A 2 11.74 6.87 -1.68
C GLU A 2 11.20 6.62 -3.10
N ARG A 3 9.92 6.93 -3.31
CA ARG A 3 9.27 6.85 -4.62
C ARG A 3 8.32 8.01 -4.78
N GLU A 4 8.37 8.61 -5.96
CA GLU A 4 7.44 9.65 -6.35
C GLU A 4 6.24 9.02 -7.07
N ILE A 5 5.05 9.50 -6.73
CA ILE A 5 3.80 9.05 -7.35
C ILE A 5 3.13 10.29 -7.94
N ASP A 6 2.85 10.22 -9.24
CA ASP A 6 2.04 11.23 -9.90
C ASP A 6 0.60 11.13 -9.41
N MET A 7 0.03 12.28 -9.04
CA MET A 7 -1.35 12.39 -8.58
C MET A 7 -2.18 13.24 -9.57
N THR A 8 -1.73 13.37 -10.83
CA THR A 8 -2.40 14.17 -11.86
C THR A 8 -3.70 13.47 -12.28
N GLY A 9 -4.79 13.74 -11.57
CA GLY A 9 -6.09 13.10 -11.76
C GLY A 9 -6.68 12.48 -10.49
N ILE A 10 -5.96 12.54 -9.37
CA ILE A 10 -6.38 12.05 -8.06
C ILE A 10 -6.40 13.23 -7.09
N THR A 11 -7.39 13.28 -6.20
CA THR A 11 -7.45 14.33 -5.17
C THR A 11 -6.18 14.30 -4.34
N MET A 12 -5.48 15.44 -4.26
CA MET A 12 -4.16 15.56 -3.65
C MET A 12 -4.25 15.62 -2.12
N THR A 13 -4.57 14.48 -1.51
CA THR A 13 -4.67 14.28 -0.07
C THR A 13 -3.70 13.21 0.40
N GLU A 14 -3.28 13.28 1.67
CA GLU A 14 -2.39 12.26 2.26
C GLU A 14 -3.02 10.88 2.24
N GLU A 15 -4.33 10.79 2.45
CA GLU A 15 -5.06 9.52 2.47
C GLU A 15 -5.11 8.88 1.08
N ALA A 16 -5.36 9.68 0.03
CA ALA A 16 -5.31 9.21 -1.35
C ALA A 16 -3.88 8.81 -1.73
N ALA A 17 -2.89 9.65 -1.42
CA ALA A 17 -1.48 9.36 -1.66
C ALA A 17 -1.05 8.07 -0.94
N ARG A 18 -1.48 7.85 0.30
CA ARG A 18 -1.18 6.64 1.08
C ARG A 18 -1.76 5.40 0.43
N ARG A 19 -3.03 5.42 0.00
CA ARG A 19 -3.65 4.31 -0.72
C ARG A 19 -2.92 4.02 -2.03
N CYS A 20 -2.64 5.05 -2.83
CA CYS A 20 -1.87 4.92 -4.05
C CYS A 20 -0.48 4.35 -3.79
N ALA A 21 0.20 4.78 -2.72
CA ALA A 21 1.49 4.26 -2.31
C ALA A 21 1.44 2.78 -1.98
N LEU A 22 0.48 2.38 -1.14
CA LEU A 22 0.36 1.00 -0.71
C LEU A 22 0.09 0.08 -1.90
N ILE A 23 -0.71 0.53 -2.88
CA ILE A 23 -0.97 -0.22 -4.12
C ILE A 23 0.28 -0.26 -5.00
N ALA A 24 0.92 0.89 -5.24
CA ALA A 24 2.09 1.00 -6.12
C ALA A 24 3.34 0.30 -5.55
N LEU A 25 3.41 0.13 -4.23
CA LEU A 25 4.51 -0.52 -3.53
C LEU A 25 4.17 -1.95 -3.08
N ARG A 26 2.95 -2.44 -3.37
CA ARG A 26 2.54 -3.79 -3.02
C ARG A 26 3.42 -4.78 -3.79
N GLU A 27 4.23 -5.52 -3.05
CA GLU A 27 5.05 -6.61 -3.60
C GLU A 27 4.66 -7.94 -2.95
N ASP A 28 4.66 -9.01 -3.76
CA ASP A 28 4.56 -10.38 -3.27
C ASP A 28 5.71 -10.62 -2.28
N ASN A 29 5.37 -10.83 -1.01
CA ASN A 29 6.27 -11.10 0.12
C ASN A 29 6.91 -9.91 0.86
N LYS A 30 6.54 -8.64 0.59
CA LYS A 30 6.95 -7.51 1.47
C LYS A 30 5.82 -6.52 1.76
N VAL A 31 5.72 -6.06 3.01
CA VAL A 31 4.79 -4.98 3.38
C VAL A 31 5.50 -3.64 3.21
N PRO A 32 5.06 -2.78 2.29
CA PRO A 32 5.53 -1.39 2.26
C PRO A 32 4.97 -0.63 3.47
N ILE A 33 5.86 -0.23 4.37
CA ILE A 33 5.55 0.63 5.51
C ILE A 33 5.80 2.06 5.10
N ILE A 34 4.74 2.82 4.91
CA ILE A 34 4.84 4.24 4.59
C ILE A 34 5.31 4.98 5.84
N GLN A 35 6.52 5.51 5.80
CA GLN A 35 7.09 6.29 6.90
C GLN A 35 6.68 7.76 6.81
N LYS A 36 6.69 8.33 5.60
CA LYS A 36 6.35 9.74 5.38
C LYS A 36 5.77 9.96 4.00
N ILE A 37 4.77 10.84 3.92
CA ILE A 37 4.17 11.30 2.67
C ILE A 37 4.37 12.81 2.62
N VAL A 38 4.93 13.31 1.53
CA VAL A 38 5.10 14.74 1.28
C VAL A 38 4.40 15.07 -0.03
N LEU A 39 3.28 15.78 0.07
CA LEU A 39 2.55 16.24 -1.10
C LEU A 39 3.29 17.42 -1.73
N GLN A 40 3.51 17.38 -3.04
CA GLN A 40 4.15 18.43 -3.81
C GLN A 40 3.12 19.07 -4.76
N PRO A 41 2.28 19.99 -4.27
CA PRO A 41 1.22 20.61 -5.09
C PRO A 41 1.77 21.37 -6.30
N LYS A 42 3.02 21.84 -6.25
CA LYS A 42 3.69 22.49 -7.39
C LYS A 42 3.87 21.55 -8.58
N THR A 43 4.25 20.30 -8.33
CA THR A 43 4.51 19.29 -9.37
C THR A 43 3.34 18.34 -9.55
N LYS A 44 2.27 18.47 -8.73
CA LYS A 44 1.16 17.51 -8.64
C LYS A 44 1.60 16.08 -8.34
N THR A 45 2.75 15.94 -7.67
CA THR A 45 3.30 14.64 -7.26
C THR A 45 3.28 14.48 -5.74
N ALA A 46 3.27 13.25 -5.25
CA ALA A 46 3.50 12.93 -3.85
C ALA A 46 4.82 12.19 -3.71
N LYS A 47 5.71 12.70 -2.86
CA LYS A 47 6.96 12.04 -2.51
C LYS A 47 6.74 11.18 -1.28
N ILE A 48 6.99 9.89 -1.43
CA ILE A 48 6.67 8.91 -0.39
C ILE A 48 7.95 8.22 0.06
N THR A 49 8.23 8.36 1.34
CA THR A 49 9.28 7.62 2.03
C THR A 49 8.65 6.37 2.62
N TYR A 50 9.15 5.22 2.19
CA TYR A 50 8.67 3.93 2.66
C TYR A 50 9.84 3.01 2.97
N ASP A 51 9.53 1.98 3.74
CA ASP A 51 10.43 0.89 4.05
C ASP A 51 9.75 -0.45 3.74
N TYR A 52 10.54 -1.50 3.53
CA TYR A 52 9.99 -2.83 3.35
C TYR A 52 10.28 -3.65 4.59
N ARG A 53 9.21 -4.01 5.30
CA ARG A 53 9.34 -5.07 6.29
C ARG A 53 8.97 -6.41 5.67
N PRO A 54 9.70 -7.49 6.00
CA PRO A 54 9.25 -8.83 5.66
C PRO A 54 7.87 -9.05 6.27
N PHE A 55 6.97 -9.70 5.51
CA PHE A 55 5.74 -10.17 6.12
C PHE A 55 6.10 -11.15 7.25
N THR A 56 5.41 -11.02 8.36
CA THR A 56 5.45 -12.07 9.38
C THR A 56 4.76 -13.32 8.83
N PRO A 57 5.10 -14.53 9.32
CA PRO A 57 4.50 -15.78 8.85
C PRO A 57 2.96 -15.72 8.83
N LYS A 58 2.38 -15.12 9.88
CA LYS A 58 0.93 -14.93 10.04
C LYS A 58 0.29 -14.09 8.93
N GLU A 59 0.99 -13.06 8.46
CA GLU A 59 0.49 -12.16 7.42
C GLU A 59 0.70 -12.76 6.01
N LEU A 60 1.76 -13.57 5.81
CA LEU A 60 1.94 -14.39 4.61
C LEU A 60 0.82 -15.44 4.48
N GLU A 61 0.43 -16.06 5.59
CA GLU A 61 -0.70 -17.01 5.62
C GLU A 61 -2.04 -16.33 5.29
N SER A 62 -2.22 -15.08 5.71
CA SER A 62 -3.40 -14.28 5.38
C SER A 62 -3.43 -13.88 3.89
N GLN A 63 -2.27 -13.54 3.30
CA GLN A 63 -2.19 -13.24 1.88
C GLN A 63 -2.35 -14.47 0.96
N LYS A 64 -1.79 -15.63 1.35
CA LYS A 64 -2.01 -16.88 0.62
C LYS A 64 -3.49 -17.28 0.61
N ARG A 65 -4.21 -17.06 1.71
CA ARG A 65 -5.66 -17.28 1.77
C ARG A 65 -6.47 -16.32 0.88
N ASN A 66 -5.93 -15.15 0.55
CA ASN A 66 -6.66 -14.13 -0.21
C ASN A 66 -6.38 -14.16 -1.73
N SER A 67 -5.41 -14.93 -2.19
CA SER A 67 -5.08 -15.08 -3.63
C SER A 67 -5.56 -16.40 -4.23
N GLY A 68 -6.14 -17.29 -3.42
CA GLY A 68 -6.84 -18.49 -3.88
C GLY A 68 -8.33 -18.40 -3.54
N ASN A 69 -9.16 -18.05 -4.53
CA ASN A 69 -10.52 -18.59 -4.67
C ASN A 69 -11.48 -18.46 -3.46
N HIS A 70 -12.29 -17.40 -3.43
CA HIS A 70 -13.58 -17.30 -2.72
C HIS A 70 -14.54 -18.41 -3.26
N PRO A 71 -15.46 -19.06 -2.51
CA PRO A 71 -16.17 -18.61 -1.30
C PRO A 71 -16.13 -19.60 -0.11
N ASP A 72 -15.99 -19.10 1.10
CA ASP A 72 -16.83 -19.55 2.24
C ASP A 72 -16.69 -18.50 3.35
N ILE A 73 -17.69 -17.61 3.45
CA ILE A 73 -17.96 -16.94 4.71
C ILE A 73 -18.43 -18.07 5.64
N ASP A 74 -17.56 -18.55 6.52
CA ASP A 74 -18.03 -19.25 7.71
C ASP A 74 -18.17 -18.20 8.81
N LEU A 75 -19.45 -17.87 9.04
CA LEU A 75 -19.93 -17.10 10.18
C LEU A 75 -19.40 -17.73 11.47
N TYR A 76 -18.45 -17.07 12.11
CA TYR A 76 -18.29 -17.19 13.56
C TYR A 76 -18.68 -15.84 14.17
N GLU A 77 -19.70 -15.93 15.01
CA GLU A 77 -20.52 -14.87 15.62
C GLU A 77 -19.75 -13.74 16.32
#